data_AF-A0A962GAW2-F1
#
_entry.id   AF-A0A962GAW2-F1
#
_cell.length_a   1.000
_cell.length_b   1.000
_cell.length_c   1.000
_cell.angle_alpha   90.00
_cell.angle_beta   90.00
_cell.angle_gamma   90.00
#
_symmetry.space_group_name_H-M   'P 1'
#
loop_
_entity.id
_entity.type
_entity.pdbx_description
1 polymer ?
#
loop_
_entity_poly.entity_id
_entity_poly.type
_entity_poly.pdbx_seq_one_letter_code
_entity_poly.pdbx_strand_id
1 'polypeptide(L)'
;MNERKAISLPGIPVLLVLIAAMIANAAWFIDTVRTSAESRINPGFGQIFGPVLVMVLLIFLLKGLFAVQPNVGRVMQLFGRYAGSVREQGLRWTNP
;
A
#
# COMPACT_ATOMS: atom_id res chain seq x y z
N MET A 1 -18.82 27.75 0.02
CA MET A 1 -18.92 26.29 0.23
C MET A 1 -17.60 25.83 0.83
N ASN A 2 -17.58 25.42 2.11
CA ASN A 2 -16.32 25.12 2.81
C ASN A 2 -15.76 23.79 2.29
N GLU A 3 -14.61 23.83 1.64
CA GLU A 3 -13.91 22.63 1.19
C GLU A 3 -13.38 21.84 2.39
N ARG A 4 -13.72 20.55 2.46
CA ARG A 4 -13.10 19.64 3.44
C ARG A 4 -11.77 19.16 2.88
N LYS A 5 -10.68 19.33 3.64
CA LYS A 5 -9.38 18.72 3.30
C LYS A 5 -9.51 17.20 3.40
N ALA A 6 -9.16 16.50 2.32
CA ALA A 6 -9.07 15.04 2.35
C ALA A 6 -7.79 14.61 3.09
N ILE A 7 -7.84 13.43 3.72
CA ILE A 7 -6.66 12.80 4.31
C ILE A 7 -5.69 12.47 3.18
N SER A 8 -4.45 12.94 3.26
CA SER A 8 -3.42 12.65 2.26
C SER A 8 -2.05 12.61 2.91
N LEU A 9 -1.33 11.51 2.68
CA LEU A 9 0.04 11.35 3.14
C LEU A 9 1.06 11.67 2.03
N PRO A 10 2.30 12.03 2.38
CA PRO A 10 3.39 12.17 1.41
C PRO A 10 3.61 10.85 0.67
N GLY A 11 3.46 10.85 -0.65
CA GLY A 11 3.47 9.63 -1.45
C GLY A 11 4.85 9.02 -1.62
N ILE A 12 5.94 9.82 -1.62
CA ILE A 12 7.31 9.28 -1.77
C ILE A 12 7.72 8.44 -0.55
N PRO A 13 7.63 8.93 0.71
CA PRO A 13 7.89 8.10 1.88
C PRO A 13 7.02 6.84 1.93
N VAL A 14 5.72 6.97 1.61
CA VAL A 14 4.80 5.82 1.59
C VAL A 14 5.22 4.80 0.53
N LEU A 15 5.59 5.25 -0.67
CA LEU A 15 6.09 4.38 -1.73
C LEU A 15 7.35 3.62 -1.29
N LEU A 16 8.32 4.30 -0.66
CA LEU A 16 9.53 3.66 -0.15
C LEU A 16 9.20 2.61 0.92
N VAL A 17 8.27 2.92 1.84
CA VAL A 17 7.81 1.96 2.86
C VAL A 17 7.12 0.76 2.22
N LEU A 18 6.26 0.98 1.21
CA LEU A 18 5.58 -0.12 0.51
C LEU A 18 6.58 -1.02 -0.24
N ILE A 19 7.58 -0.43 -0.91
CA ILE A 19 8.65 -1.19 -1.57
C ILE A 19 9.45 -1.99 -0.54
N ALA A 20 9.86 -1.37 0.57
CA ALA A 20 10.57 -2.05 1.64
C ALA A 20 9.74 -3.21 2.24
N ALA A 21 8.44 -2.99 2.45
CA ALA A 21 7.52 -4.02 2.93
C ALA A 21 7.37 -5.18 1.93
N MET A 22 7.34 -4.91 0.63
CA MET A 22 7.31 -5.95 -0.41
C MET A 22 8.60 -6.78 -0.39
N ILE A 23 9.76 -6.14 -0.25
CA ILE A 23 11.06 -6.82 -0.14
C ILE A 23 11.10 -7.68 1.13
N ALA A 24 10.65 -7.15 2.27
CA ALA A 24 10.59 -7.88 3.53
C ALA A 24 9.66 -9.11 3.44
N ASN A 25 8.49 -8.95 2.81
CA ASN A 25 7.55 -10.05 2.59
C ASN A 25 8.15 -11.14 1.67
N ALA A 26 8.89 -10.74 0.63
CA ALA A 26 9.58 -11.69 -0.24
C ALA A 26 10.68 -12.45 0.51
N ALA A 27 11.46 -11.77 1.36
CA ALA A 27 12.47 -12.41 2.20
C ALA A 27 11.84 -13.42 3.18
N TRP A 28 10.71 -13.05 3.82
CA TRP A 28 9.96 -13.95 4.70
C TRP A 28 9.43 -15.19 3.97
N PHE A 29 8.91 -15.03 2.76
CA PHE A 29 8.47 -16.15 1.93
C PHE A 29 9.64 -17.09 1.59
N ILE A 30 10.79 -16.53 1.20
CA ILE A 30 12.00 -17.32 0.89
C ILE A 30 12.48 -18.09 2.12
N ASP A 31 12.51 -17.45 3.29
CA ASP A 31 12.91 -18.08 4.55
C ASP A 31 11.99 -19.23 4.94
N THR A 32 10.68 -19.05 4.73
CA THR A 32 9.68 -20.10 4.93
C THR A 32 9.95 -21.32 4.03
N VAL A 33 10.21 -21.09 2.75
CA VAL A 33 10.51 -22.17 1.79
C VAL A 33 11.81 -22.89 2.16
N ARG A 34 12.87 -22.15 2.53
CA ARG A 34 14.15 -22.73 2.94
C ARG A 34 14.03 -23.60 4.20
N THR A 35 13.40 -23.07 5.24
CA THR A 35 13.21 -23.78 6.52
C THR A 35 12.39 -25.05 6.34
N SER A 36 11.37 -25.01 5.48
CA SER A 36 10.55 -26.18 5.17
C SER A 36 11.32 -27.29 4.43
N ALA A 37 12.28 -26.91 3.58
CA ALA A 37 13.13 -27.86 2.86
C ALA A 37 14.15 -28.53 3.79
N GLU A 38 14.75 -27.78 4.72
CA GLU A 38 15.78 -28.28 5.64
C GLU A 38 15.18 -29.16 6.76
N SER A 39 14.04 -28.75 7.33
CA SER A 39 13.49 -29.39 8.53
C SER A 39 12.71 -30.68 8.25
N ARG A 40 12.42 -31.02 6.98
CA ARG A 40 11.43 -32.06 6.57
C ARG A 40 10.05 -31.90 7.22
N ILE A 41 9.77 -30.76 7.82
CA ILE A 41 8.46 -30.40 8.38
C ILE A 41 7.71 -29.67 7.28
N ASN A 42 6.53 -30.19 6.94
CA ASN A 42 5.67 -29.51 5.98
C ASN A 42 5.30 -28.12 6.52
N PRO A 43 5.48 -27.06 5.72
CA PRO A 43 5.13 -25.72 6.15
C PRO A 43 3.63 -25.67 6.41
N GLY A 44 3.25 -25.11 7.56
CA GLY A 44 1.84 -24.98 7.94
C GLY A 44 1.10 -24.10 6.95
N PHE A 45 -0.22 -24.31 6.82
CA PHE A 45 -1.08 -23.56 5.89
C PHE A 45 -0.86 -22.03 5.99
N GLY A 46 -0.77 -21.49 7.22
CA GLY A 46 -0.54 -20.06 7.44
C GLY A 46 0.81 -19.55 6.94
N GLN A 47 1.85 -20.39 6.91
CA GLN A 47 3.18 -19.99 6.47
C GLN A 47 3.26 -19.81 4.94
N ILE A 48 2.46 -20.56 4.17
CA ILE A 48 2.37 -20.38 2.71
C ILE A 48 1.37 -19.28 2.36
N PHE A 49 0.18 -19.29 2.96
CA PHE A 49 -0.90 -18.37 2.58
C PHE A 49 -0.69 -16.95 3.14
N GLY A 50 -0.02 -16.81 4.28
CA GLY A 50 0.26 -15.52 4.91
C GLY A 50 1.01 -14.55 3.98
N PRO A 51 2.18 -14.91 3.44
CA PRO A 51 2.93 -14.05 2.54
C PRO A 51 2.17 -13.67 1.26
N VAL A 52 1.32 -14.57 0.76
CA VAL A 52 0.46 -14.31 -0.41
C VAL A 52 -0.58 -13.24 -0.09
N LEU A 53 -1.28 -13.39 1.04
CA LEU A 53 -2.29 -12.42 1.47
C LEU A 53 -1.68 -11.04 1.72
N VAL A 54 -0.51 -10.99 2.38
CA VAL A 54 0.24 -9.75 2.60
C VAL A 54 0.65 -9.11 1.27
N MET A 55 1.12 -9.90 0.30
CA MET A 55 1.49 -9.37 -1.02
C MET A 55 0.28 -8.76 -1.73
N VAL A 56 -0.87 -9.43 -1.72
CA VAL A 56 -2.12 -8.90 -2.30
C VAL A 56 -2.51 -7.58 -1.64
N LEU A 57 -2.41 -7.49 -0.31
CA LEU A 57 -2.69 -6.26 0.43
C LEU A 57 -1.72 -5.12 0.03
N LEU A 58 -0.42 -5.40 -0.07
CA LEU A 58 0.58 -4.42 -0.48
C LEU A 58 0.33 -3.89 -1.90
N ILE A 59 -0.01 -4.77 -2.83
CA ILE A 59 -0.37 -4.39 -4.21
C ILE A 59 -1.63 -3.53 -4.22
N PHE A 60 -2.63 -3.87 -3.39
CA PHE A 60 -3.84 -3.06 -3.26
C PHE A 60 -3.52 -1.65 -2.71
N LEU A 61 -2.65 -1.54 -1.70
CA LEU A 61 -2.24 -0.25 -1.14
C LEU A 61 -1.53 0.65 -2.16
N LEU A 62 -0.81 0.10 -3.14
CA LEU A 62 -0.18 0.89 -4.21
C LEU A 62 -1.22 1.66 -5.05
N LYS A 63 -2.47 1.20 -5.14
CA LYS A 63 -3.54 1.91 -5.87
C LYS A 63 -3.91 3.24 -5.25
N GLY A 64 -3.58 3.47 -3.98
CA GLY A 64 -3.77 4.74 -3.30
C GLY A 64 -2.79 5.86 -3.72
N LEU A 65 -1.78 5.56 -4.55
CA LEU A 65 -0.80 6.56 -5.02
C LEU A 65 -1.34 7.39 -6.18
N PHE A 66 -1.17 8.70 -6.11
CA PHE A 66 -1.51 9.62 -7.19
C PHE A 66 -0.67 10.90 -7.18
N ALA A 67 -0.50 11.53 -8.34
CA ALA A 67 0.23 12.80 -8.47
C ALA A 67 -0.73 14.01 -8.50
N VAL A 68 -0.40 15.05 -7.74
CA VAL A 68 -1.09 16.35 -7.76
C VAL A 68 -0.20 17.36 -8.46
N GLN A 69 -0.72 17.97 -9.54
CA GLN A 69 0.01 18.99 -10.29
C GLN A 69 0.02 20.33 -9.54
N PRO A 70 1.03 21.19 -9.75
CA PRO A 70 1.06 22.53 -9.19
C PRO A 70 -0.20 23.32 -9.57
N ASN A 71 -0.75 24.09 -8.63
CA ASN A 71 -1.94 24.94 -8.84
C ASN A 71 -3.24 24.19 -9.20
N VAL A 72 -3.27 22.86 -9.11
CA VAL A 72 -4.46 22.05 -9.38
C VAL A 72 -4.77 21.17 -8.18
N GLY A 73 -6.01 21.24 -7.68
CA GLY A 73 -6.50 20.33 -6.64
C GLY A 73 -7.11 19.06 -7.23
N ARG A 74 -6.97 17.93 -6.54
CA ARG A 74 -7.68 16.69 -6.86
C ARG A 74 -8.84 16.48 -5.90
N VAL A 75 -10.04 16.27 -6.44
CA VAL A 75 -11.24 15.92 -5.66
C VAL A 75 -11.24 14.42 -5.39
N MET A 76 -11.47 14.05 -4.14
CA MET A 76 -11.63 12.67 -3.68
C MET A 76 -13.11 12.35 -3.54
N GLN A 77 -13.51 11.23 -4.13
CA GLN A 77 -14.85 10.69 -4.01
C GLN A 77 -14.76 9.25 -3.49
N LEU A 78 -15.66 8.91 -2.56
CA LEU A 78 -15.82 7.57 -2.04
C LEU A 78 -17.27 7.14 -2.27
N PHE A 79 -17.48 6.08 -3.06
CA PHE A 79 -18.80 5.61 -3.48
C PHE A 79 -19.70 6.72 -4.05
N GLY A 80 -19.14 7.63 -4.84
CA GLY A 80 -19.85 8.76 -5.44
C GLY A 80 -20.13 9.93 -4.50
N ARG A 81 -19.74 9.85 -3.22
CA ARG A 81 -19.85 10.94 -2.25
C ARG A 81 -18.55 11.72 -2.16
N TYR A 82 -18.63 13.05 -2.07
CA TYR A 82 -17.47 13.91 -1.86
C TYR A 82 -16.80 13.58 -0.51
N ALA A 83 -15.55 13.15 -0.56
CA ALA A 83 -14.74 12.80 0.61
C ALA A 83 -13.69 13.87 0.96
N GLY A 84 -13.49 14.87 0.10
CA GLY A 84 -12.58 15.99 0.32
C GLY A 84 -11.77 16.33 -0.93
N SER A 85 -10.84 17.27 -0.79
CA SER A 85 -9.90 17.62 -1.86
C SER A 85 -8.47 17.72 -1.34
N VAL A 86 -7.49 17.37 -2.18
CA VAL A 86 -6.05 17.50 -1.92
C VAL A 86 -5.47 18.53 -2.87
N ARG A 87 -4.83 19.58 -2.33
CA ARG A 87 -4.11 20.61 -3.11
C ARG A 87 -2.60 20.58 -2.93
N GLU A 88 -2.09 19.76 -2.02
CA GLU A 88 -0.66 19.60 -1.82
C GLU A 88 -0.05 18.92 -3.04
N GLN A 89 0.87 19.63 -3.69
CA GLN A 89 1.55 19.18 -4.90
C GLN A 89 2.47 17.98 -4.66
N GLY A 90 2.74 17.24 -5.73
CA GLY A 90 3.64 16.09 -5.73
C GLY A 90 2.92 14.75 -5.64
N LEU A 91 3.69 13.69 -5.41
CA LEU A 91 3.15 12.34 -5.22
C LEU A 91 2.49 12.26 -3.84
N ARG A 92 1.25 11.84 -3.81
CA ARG A 92 0.40 11.70 -2.62
C ARG A 92 -0.12 10.29 -2.52
N TRP A 93 -0.44 9.89 -1.30
CA TRP A 93 -1.09 8.62 -1.03
C TRP A 93 -2.36 8.83 -0.20
N THR A 94 -3.45 8.20 -0.62
CA THR A 94 -4.72 8.15 0.11
C THR A 94 -5.46 6.86 -0.26
N ASN A 95 -6.01 6.17 0.74
CA ASN A 95 -7.06 5.16 0.55
C ASN A 95 -8.25 5.58 1.43
N PRO A 96 -9.26 6.29 0.88
CA PRO A 96 -10.39 6.81 1.63
C PRO A 96 -11.41 5.73 2.00
#